data_AF-A0A1I6PZR1-F1
#
_entry.id   AF-A0A1I6PZR1-F1
#
_cell.length_a   1.000
_cell.length_b   1.000
_cell.length_c   1.000
_cell.angle_alpha   90.00
_cell.angle_beta   90.00
_cell.angle_gamma   90.00
#
_symmetry.space_group_name_H-M   'P 1'
#
loop_
_entity.id
_entity.type
_entity.pdbx_description
1 polymer ?
#
loop_
_entity_poly.entity_id
_entity_poly.type
_entity_poly.pdbx_seq_one_letter_code
_entity_poly.pdbx_strand_id
1 'polypeptide(L)'
;MFPSPAAQHLSRSSPMGFEKNLHLTNVRLRFFIKTQVVFFSKTLTGDPSQPVTLLSFFFLFQNLCVRNAVKHNFNSVPMSNFEIKTHQPGRTYNTPHFFILSKGLNSGRPMNQPCTNCFVITTAAEPTRESLYYLCLSLKTGQYFSYYLKGSVIPFISISDAKKVINEALQNNQEKQWKMKVEKLKKINAFEDNLKQQLSTIKQLKIALLRS
;
A
#
# COMPACT_ATOMS: atom_id res chain seq x y z
N MET A 1 -12.61 -14.92 64.53
CA MET A 1 -12.09 -13.54 64.59
C MET A 1 -10.74 -13.54 63.86
N PHE A 2 -10.61 -12.72 62.81
CA PHE A 2 -9.44 -12.57 61.90
C PHE A 2 -8.11 -12.25 62.64
N PRO A 3 -6.93 -12.15 61.96
CA PRO A 3 -6.35 -12.89 60.82
C PRO A 3 -4.84 -13.27 60.99
N SER A 4 -4.29 -13.94 59.95
CA SER A 4 -2.89 -14.13 59.48
C SER A 4 -1.71 -13.39 60.15
N PRO A 5 -0.48 -13.96 60.10
CA PRO A 5 0.48 -13.41 59.13
C PRO A 5 1.34 -14.44 58.36
N ALA A 6 1.80 -13.99 57.21
CA ALA A 6 2.61 -14.66 56.21
C ALA A 6 4.11 -14.78 56.60
N ALA A 7 4.81 -15.82 56.08
CA ALA A 7 6.06 -15.66 55.34
C ALA A 7 6.64 -17.01 54.82
N GLN A 8 6.86 -17.03 53.51
CA GLN A 8 8.05 -17.56 52.79
C GLN A 8 8.41 -19.04 52.91
N HIS A 9 8.15 -19.79 51.82
CA HIS A 9 8.97 -20.93 51.43
C HIS A 9 9.51 -20.72 50.01
N LEU A 10 10.83 -20.55 49.92
CA LEU A 10 11.62 -20.64 48.69
C LEU A 10 11.65 -22.09 48.22
N SER A 11 11.28 -22.37 46.98
CA SER A 11 11.74 -23.57 46.28
C SER A 11 12.07 -23.28 44.83
N ARG A 12 13.33 -23.53 44.54
CA ARG A 12 14.09 -23.46 43.30
C ARG A 12 13.56 -24.49 42.29
N SER A 13 13.34 -24.09 41.04
CA SER A 13 13.45 -25.00 39.89
C SER A 13 14.04 -24.24 38.70
N SER A 14 15.26 -24.62 38.34
CA SER A 14 15.96 -24.20 37.12
C SER A 14 15.52 -25.09 35.92
N PRO A 15 16.19 -25.05 34.76
CA PRO A 15 15.77 -24.30 33.58
C PRO A 15 15.50 -25.24 32.38
N MET A 16 14.77 -24.78 31.36
CA MET A 16 15.11 -25.06 29.95
C MET A 16 14.10 -24.46 28.97
N GLY A 17 14.64 -23.75 27.98
CA GLY A 17 14.20 -23.84 26.59
C GLY A 17 13.09 -22.89 26.16
N PHE A 18 13.46 -21.82 25.46
CA PHE A 18 13.03 -21.58 24.07
C PHE A 18 13.67 -20.29 23.52
N GLU A 19 15.01 -20.25 23.45
CA GLU A 19 15.68 -19.42 22.46
C GLU A 19 15.95 -20.28 21.24
N LYS A 20 15.31 -19.95 20.12
CA LYS A 20 15.68 -20.20 18.71
C LYS A 20 14.41 -20.08 17.89
N ASN A 21 14.22 -18.92 17.23
CA ASN A 21 13.59 -18.78 15.90
C ASN A 21 13.41 -17.30 15.48
N LEU A 22 14.37 -16.41 15.80
CA LEU A 22 14.39 -15.04 15.25
C LEU A 22 15.57 -14.78 14.30
N HIS A 23 16.26 -15.84 13.87
CA HIS A 23 17.45 -15.70 13.01
C HIS A 23 17.29 -16.29 11.59
N LEU A 24 16.20 -17.02 11.29
CA LEU A 24 16.02 -17.68 10.00
C LEU A 24 15.39 -16.79 8.90
N THR A 25 14.70 -15.72 9.26
CA THR A 25 14.06 -14.81 8.29
C THR A 25 15.06 -13.83 7.66
N ASN A 26 16.07 -13.40 8.43
CA ASN A 26 17.11 -12.49 7.96
C ASN A 26 18.10 -13.15 6.98
N VAL A 27 18.39 -14.45 7.16
CA VAL A 27 19.35 -15.15 6.28
C VAL A 27 18.77 -15.36 4.88
N ARG A 28 17.48 -15.73 4.75
CA ARG A 28 16.83 -15.96 3.46
C ARG A 28 16.67 -14.66 2.64
N LEU A 29 16.40 -13.55 3.32
CA LEU A 29 16.30 -12.22 2.70
C LEU A 29 17.69 -11.70 2.27
N ARG A 30 18.73 -11.91 3.09
CA ARG A 30 20.12 -11.57 2.73
C ARG A 30 20.64 -12.43 1.59
N PHE A 31 20.29 -13.72 1.53
CA PHE A 31 20.70 -14.60 0.43
C PHE A 31 20.07 -14.17 -0.89
N PHE A 32 18.77 -13.86 -0.89
CA PHE A 32 18.05 -13.42 -2.09
C PHE A 32 18.61 -12.10 -2.66
N ILE A 33 18.98 -11.15 -1.80
CA ILE A 33 19.62 -9.90 -2.23
C ILE A 33 21.05 -10.13 -2.73
N LYS A 34 21.82 -11.02 -2.10
CA LYS A 34 23.19 -11.32 -2.56
C LYS A 34 23.22 -12.00 -3.92
N THR A 35 22.26 -12.90 -4.20
CA THR A 35 22.18 -13.61 -5.49
C THR A 35 21.81 -12.69 -6.65
N GLN A 36 20.95 -11.69 -6.44
CA GLN A 36 20.57 -10.71 -7.48
C GLN A 36 21.71 -9.72 -7.80
N VAL A 37 22.50 -9.32 -6.79
CA VAL A 37 23.64 -8.41 -7.00
C VAL A 37 24.77 -9.07 -7.81
N VAL A 38 25.04 -10.36 -7.61
CA VAL A 38 26.09 -11.08 -8.37
C VAL A 38 25.69 -11.33 -9.83
N PHE A 39 24.40 -11.50 -10.11
CA PHE A 39 23.92 -11.76 -11.47
C PHE A 39 24.03 -10.52 -12.38
N PHE A 40 23.94 -9.31 -11.80
CA PHE A 40 24.00 -8.06 -12.56
C PHE A 40 25.44 -7.58 -12.86
N SER A 41 26.44 -8.06 -12.11
CA SER A 41 27.84 -7.67 -12.33
C SER A 41 28.52 -8.38 -13.50
N LYS A 42 27.96 -9.49 -14.02
CA LYS A 42 28.61 -10.30 -15.07
C LYS A 42 28.29 -9.88 -16.51
N THR A 43 27.34 -8.97 -16.74
CA THR A 43 26.92 -8.56 -18.09
C THR A 43 27.49 -7.24 -18.58
N LEU A 44 28.42 -6.62 -17.84
CA LEU A 44 29.00 -5.33 -18.17
C LEU A 44 30.53 -5.37 -18.15
N THR A 45 31.14 -6.19 -19.01
CA THR A 45 32.53 -6.02 -19.40
C THR A 45 32.66 -6.19 -20.91
N GLY A 46 32.87 -5.07 -21.61
CA GLY A 46 33.31 -5.06 -23.00
C GLY A 46 32.93 -3.78 -23.76
N ASP A 47 33.65 -2.67 -23.51
CA ASP A 47 34.34 -1.83 -24.51
C ASP A 47 34.87 -0.53 -23.81
N PRO A 48 36.19 -0.19 -23.86
CA PRO A 48 36.74 0.96 -23.16
C PRO A 48 36.94 2.14 -24.12
N SER A 49 35.95 3.03 -24.20
CA SER A 49 36.23 4.44 -24.51
C SER A 49 35.23 5.35 -23.83
N GLN A 50 35.77 6.34 -23.11
CA GLN A 50 35.16 7.49 -22.41
C GLN A 50 35.25 7.47 -20.86
N PRO A 51 35.85 8.51 -20.23
CA PRO A 51 36.20 8.54 -18.81
C PRO A 51 35.02 8.94 -17.88
N VAL A 52 34.74 8.03 -16.95
CA VAL A 52 34.33 8.22 -15.54
C VAL A 52 33.61 9.52 -15.13
N THR A 53 32.29 9.56 -15.31
CA THR A 53 31.37 10.34 -14.44
C THR A 53 30.08 9.57 -14.22
N LEU A 54 30.16 8.37 -13.62
CA LEU A 54 28.97 7.56 -13.35
C LEU A 54 29.10 6.74 -12.07
N LEU A 55 29.65 7.35 -11.02
CA LEU A 55 29.79 6.69 -9.71
C LEU A 55 29.25 7.50 -8.53
N SER A 56 28.23 8.34 -8.74
CA SER A 56 27.62 9.11 -7.64
C SER A 56 26.09 9.06 -7.57
N PHE A 57 25.39 8.36 -8.48
CA PHE A 57 23.92 8.35 -8.50
C PHE A 57 23.25 7.17 -7.79
N PHE A 58 23.98 6.20 -7.25
CA PHE A 58 23.38 4.97 -6.71
C PHE A 58 23.12 4.95 -5.18
N PHE A 59 23.45 6.03 -4.45
CA PHE A 59 23.33 6.06 -2.98
C PHE A 59 22.36 7.11 -2.42
N LEU A 60 21.36 7.56 -3.19
CA LEU A 60 20.29 8.46 -2.69
C LEU A 60 18.89 7.84 -2.59
N PHE A 61 18.71 6.57 -2.97
CA PHE A 61 17.37 5.95 -2.98
C PHE A 61 17.06 4.95 -1.87
N GLN A 62 17.94 4.75 -0.88
CA GLN A 62 17.75 3.69 0.11
C GLN A 62 17.33 4.10 1.53
N ASN A 63 17.15 5.38 1.84
CA ASN A 63 16.81 5.79 3.21
C ASN A 63 15.43 6.41 3.42
N LEU A 64 14.49 6.26 2.47
CA LEU A 64 13.12 6.77 2.63
C LEU A 64 12.07 5.69 2.91
N CYS A 65 12.41 4.57 3.56
CA CYS A 65 11.42 3.68 4.18
C CYS A 65 12.04 2.75 5.25
N VAL A 66 12.70 3.34 6.25
CA VAL A 66 12.82 2.69 7.57
C VAL A 66 12.06 3.57 8.56
N ARG A 67 10.75 3.34 8.70
CA ARG A 67 9.99 3.90 9.82
C ARG A 67 9.98 2.85 10.93
N ASN A 68 10.66 3.18 12.02
CA ASN A 68 10.52 2.47 13.28
C ASN A 68 9.06 2.53 13.74
N ALA A 69 8.48 1.38 14.08
CA ALA A 69 7.14 1.30 14.63
C ALA A 69 7.15 1.83 16.07
N VAL A 70 6.74 3.09 16.25
CA VAL A 70 6.42 3.64 17.56
C VAL A 70 5.02 3.16 17.95
N LYS A 71 4.92 2.44 19.07
CA LYS A 71 3.66 1.99 19.65
C LYS A 71 3.01 3.18 20.36
N HIS A 72 2.12 3.89 19.67
CA HIS A 72 1.36 4.99 20.27
C HIS A 72 0.12 4.46 20.99
N ASN A 73 -0.13 4.98 22.20
CA ASN A 73 -1.37 4.77 22.96
C ASN A 73 -2.55 5.41 22.22
N PHE A 74 -3.60 4.61 22.00
CA PHE A 74 -4.76 4.98 21.20
C PHE A 74 -5.74 5.85 21.99
N ASN A 75 -5.81 7.14 21.66
CA ASN A 75 -7.02 7.93 21.88
C ASN A 75 -7.85 7.89 20.59
N SER A 76 -9.05 7.32 20.67
CA SER A 76 -9.93 7.06 19.52
C SER A 76 -10.51 8.38 18.99
N VAL A 77 -9.98 8.88 17.87
CA VAL A 77 -10.64 9.88 17.03
C VAL A 77 -11.83 9.18 16.36
N PRO A 78 -13.03 9.80 16.27
CA PRO A 78 -14.19 9.15 15.67
C PRO A 78 -13.86 8.75 14.23
N MET A 79 -13.75 7.45 14.00
CA MET A 79 -13.50 6.89 12.68
C MET A 79 -14.68 7.24 11.77
N SER A 80 -14.40 7.65 10.54
CA SER A 80 -15.42 7.64 9.50
C SER A 80 -15.92 6.20 9.35
N ASN A 81 -17.17 5.95 9.74
CA ASN A 81 -17.76 4.62 9.70
C ASN A 81 -17.97 4.23 8.22
N PHE A 82 -17.09 3.36 7.71
CA PHE A 82 -17.25 2.70 6.43
C PHE A 82 -17.30 1.19 6.61
N GLU A 83 -18.07 0.53 5.75
CA GLU A 83 -18.15 -0.92 5.69
C GLU A 83 -17.45 -1.43 4.44
N ILE A 84 -16.63 -2.48 4.57
CA ILE A 84 -15.97 -3.16 3.45
C ILE A 84 -16.42 -4.62 3.39
N LYS A 85 -16.90 -5.05 2.22
CA LYS A 85 -17.38 -6.41 1.95
C LYS A 85 -16.85 -6.90 0.60
N THR A 86 -16.80 -8.22 0.39
CA THR A 86 -16.58 -8.76 -0.96
C THR A 86 -17.81 -8.52 -1.81
N HIS A 87 -17.62 -7.98 -3.02
CA HIS A 87 -18.72 -7.84 -3.95
C HIS A 87 -19.12 -9.21 -4.52
N GLN A 88 -20.42 -9.45 -4.61
CA GLN A 88 -21.00 -10.63 -5.25
C GLN A 88 -21.67 -10.20 -6.55
N PRO A 89 -21.44 -10.92 -7.67
CA PRO A 89 -22.13 -10.66 -8.93
C PRO A 89 -23.65 -10.65 -8.76
N GLY A 90 -24.34 -9.70 -9.39
CA GLY A 90 -25.80 -9.56 -9.30
C GLY A 90 -26.32 -8.79 -8.08
N ARG A 91 -25.44 -8.38 -7.16
CA ARG A 91 -25.82 -7.57 -5.99
C ARG A 91 -25.87 -6.07 -6.33
N THR A 92 -27.00 -5.44 -6.00
CA THR A 92 -27.17 -3.98 -6.03
C THR A 92 -26.96 -3.38 -4.64
N TYR A 93 -26.50 -2.14 -4.59
CA TYR A 93 -26.27 -1.40 -3.35
C TYR A 93 -27.00 -0.06 -3.41
N ASN A 94 -27.87 0.20 -2.43
CA ASN A 94 -28.72 1.40 -2.40
C ASN A 94 -28.03 2.61 -1.75
N THR A 95 -26.98 2.36 -0.99
CA THR A 95 -26.18 3.36 -0.28
C THR A 95 -25.01 3.86 -1.13
N PRO A 96 -24.50 5.09 -0.90
CA PRO A 96 -23.28 5.58 -1.52
C PRO A 96 -22.12 4.60 -1.39
N HIS A 97 -21.61 4.13 -2.52
CA HIS A 97 -20.59 3.08 -2.56
C HIS A 97 -19.59 3.24 -3.70
N PHE A 98 -18.46 2.57 -3.55
CA PHE A 98 -17.47 2.39 -4.61
C PHE A 98 -16.79 1.03 -4.46
N PHE A 99 -16.02 0.63 -5.48
CA PHE A 99 -15.37 -0.66 -5.54
C PHE A 99 -13.85 -0.52 -5.48
N ILE A 100 -13.17 -1.51 -4.92
CA ILE A 100 -11.71 -1.62 -4.92
C ILE A 100 -11.30 -2.96 -5.50
N LEU A 101 -10.39 -2.97 -6.48
CA LEU A 101 -9.87 -4.20 -7.06
C LEU A 101 -9.10 -5.03 -6.02
N SER A 102 -9.40 -6.33 -5.92
CA SER A 102 -8.78 -7.23 -4.94
C SER A 102 -7.73 -8.19 -5.50
N LYS A 103 -7.64 -8.33 -6.83
CA LYS A 103 -6.66 -9.20 -7.51
C LYS A 103 -5.85 -8.47 -8.59
N GLY A 104 -4.68 -9.01 -8.87
CA GLY A 104 -3.70 -8.51 -9.84
C GLY A 104 -2.78 -7.43 -9.27
N LEU A 105 -1.83 -6.99 -10.09
CA LEU A 105 -0.87 -5.92 -9.73
C LEU A 105 -1.55 -4.56 -9.49
N ASN A 106 -2.78 -4.40 -10.00
CA ASN A 106 -3.60 -3.20 -9.81
C ASN A 106 -4.49 -3.26 -8.57
N SER A 107 -4.35 -4.28 -7.72
CA SER A 107 -5.08 -4.39 -6.45
C SER A 107 -4.95 -3.10 -5.63
N GLY A 108 -6.05 -2.73 -4.97
CA GLY A 108 -6.19 -1.46 -4.26
C GLY A 108 -6.69 -0.29 -5.11
N ARG A 109 -6.84 -0.46 -6.43
CA ARG A 109 -7.38 0.58 -7.32
C ARG A 109 -8.88 0.80 -7.04
N PRO A 110 -9.31 2.03 -6.72
CA PRO A 110 -10.73 2.36 -6.59
C PRO A 110 -11.39 2.51 -7.97
N MET A 111 -12.67 2.12 -8.07
CA MET A 111 -13.47 2.06 -9.29
C MET A 111 -14.94 2.36 -8.97
N ASN A 112 -15.65 2.99 -9.90
CA ASN A 112 -17.09 3.25 -9.76
C ASN A 112 -17.96 2.06 -10.23
N GLN A 113 -17.43 1.24 -11.13
CA GLN A 113 -18.12 0.06 -11.65
C GLN A 113 -17.71 -1.21 -10.90
N PRO A 114 -18.65 -2.15 -10.68
CA PRO A 114 -18.35 -3.44 -10.07
C PRO A 114 -17.50 -4.32 -11.00
N CYS A 115 -16.75 -5.25 -10.40
CA CYS A 115 -16.08 -6.33 -11.14
C CYS A 115 -16.01 -7.60 -10.28
N THR A 116 -15.75 -8.76 -10.89
CA THR A 116 -15.77 -10.06 -10.17
C THR A 116 -14.77 -10.14 -9.02
N ASN A 117 -13.63 -9.46 -9.13
CA ASN A 117 -12.56 -9.47 -8.12
C ASN A 117 -12.46 -8.10 -7.45
N CYS A 118 -13.55 -7.62 -6.83
CA CYS A 118 -13.50 -6.40 -6.03
C CYS A 118 -14.14 -6.54 -4.65
N PHE A 119 -13.74 -5.62 -3.79
CA PHE A 119 -14.44 -5.29 -2.56
C PHE A 119 -15.36 -4.11 -2.84
N VAL A 120 -16.51 -4.09 -2.18
CA VAL A 120 -17.39 -2.92 -2.11
C VAL A 120 -17.08 -2.19 -0.80
N ILE A 121 -16.97 -0.87 -0.88
CA ILE A 121 -16.94 0.02 0.27
C ILE A 121 -18.23 0.81 0.28
N THR A 122 -18.95 0.73 1.40
CA THR A 122 -20.23 1.39 1.62
C THR A 122 -20.10 2.46 2.68
N THR A 123 -20.74 3.60 2.44
CA THR A 123 -20.73 4.78 3.32
C THR A 123 -22.14 5.34 3.49
N ALA A 124 -22.37 6.08 4.58
CA ALA A 124 -23.67 6.71 4.84
C ALA A 124 -23.94 7.93 3.95
N ALA A 125 -22.91 8.66 3.52
CA ALA A 125 -23.04 9.92 2.82
C ALA A 125 -22.09 10.01 1.61
N GLU A 126 -22.56 10.63 0.52
CA GLU A 126 -21.76 10.88 -0.68
C GLU A 126 -20.44 11.65 -0.47
N PRO A 127 -20.37 12.74 0.33
CA PRO A 127 -19.09 13.42 0.57
C PRO A 127 -18.06 12.50 1.24
N THR A 128 -18.50 11.58 2.11
CA THR A 128 -17.65 10.58 2.74
C THR A 128 -17.18 9.54 1.73
N ARG A 129 -18.06 9.08 0.83
CA ARG A 129 -17.73 8.19 -0.30
C ARG A 129 -16.60 8.78 -1.14
N GLU A 130 -16.76 10.03 -1.57
CA GLU A 130 -15.79 10.75 -2.38
C GLU A 130 -14.44 10.90 -1.67
N SER A 131 -14.45 11.33 -0.40
CA SER A 131 -13.21 11.45 0.39
C SER A 131 -12.46 10.11 0.48
N LEU A 132 -13.18 9.02 0.77
CA LEU A 132 -12.60 7.67 0.84
C LEU A 132 -12.15 7.13 -0.50
N TYR A 133 -12.84 7.46 -1.60
CA TYR A 133 -12.44 7.09 -2.95
C TYR A 133 -11.07 7.68 -3.29
N TYR A 134 -10.88 8.99 -3.07
CA TYR A 134 -9.60 9.66 -3.31
C TYR A 134 -8.53 9.23 -2.30
N LEU A 135 -8.91 8.82 -1.08
CA LEU A 135 -7.99 8.19 -0.13
C LEU A 135 -7.40 6.91 -0.72
N CYS A 136 -8.26 6.00 -1.16
CA CYS A 136 -7.83 4.76 -1.77
C CYS A 136 -7.03 5.00 -3.06
N LEU A 137 -7.39 6.01 -3.85
CA LEU A 137 -6.64 6.39 -5.04
C LEU A 137 -5.22 6.82 -4.68
N SER A 138 -5.06 7.70 -3.67
CA SER A 138 -3.75 8.14 -3.20
C SER A 138 -2.90 6.99 -2.65
N LEU A 139 -3.52 6.07 -1.92
CA LEU A 139 -2.86 4.87 -1.39
C LEU A 139 -2.41 3.93 -2.52
N LYS A 140 -3.20 3.80 -3.58
CA LYS A 140 -2.83 3.01 -4.75
C LYS A 140 -1.66 3.66 -5.50
N THR A 141 -1.71 4.97 -5.74
CA THR A 141 -0.63 5.71 -6.38
C THR A 141 0.67 5.63 -5.58
N GLY A 142 0.57 5.73 -4.25
CA GLY A 142 1.71 5.54 -3.33
C GLY A 142 2.12 4.09 -3.10
N GLN A 143 1.55 3.12 -3.84
CA GLN A 143 1.84 1.68 -3.75
C GLN A 143 1.67 1.07 -2.34
N TYR A 144 0.85 1.67 -1.48
CA TYR A 144 0.62 1.17 -0.11
C TYR A 144 -0.03 -0.21 -0.08
N PHE A 145 -0.91 -0.50 -1.04
CA PHE A 145 -1.53 -1.82 -1.16
C PHE A 145 -0.56 -2.89 -1.64
N SER A 146 0.50 -2.51 -2.38
CA SER A 146 1.46 -3.46 -2.97
C SER A 146 2.23 -4.25 -1.91
N TYR A 147 2.51 -3.64 -0.75
CA TYR A 147 3.18 -4.28 0.38
C TYR A 147 2.40 -5.46 0.96
N TYR A 148 1.08 -5.46 0.80
CA TYR A 148 0.17 -6.46 1.37
C TYR A 148 -0.32 -7.48 0.34
N LEU A 149 0.21 -7.45 -0.89
CA LEU A 149 -0.13 -8.43 -1.90
C LEU A 149 0.45 -9.80 -1.55
N LYS A 150 -0.39 -10.82 -1.70
CA LYS A 150 -0.08 -12.23 -1.47
C LYS A 150 -0.26 -13.01 -2.76
N GLY A 151 0.39 -14.17 -2.87
CA GLY A 151 0.34 -15.02 -4.06
C GLY A 151 1.43 -14.70 -5.07
N SER A 152 2.00 -15.76 -5.67
CA SER A 152 3.12 -15.64 -6.62
C SER A 152 2.64 -15.53 -8.06
N VAL A 153 1.69 -16.36 -8.48
CA VAL A 153 1.17 -16.38 -9.86
C VAL A 153 0.17 -15.25 -10.08
N ILE A 154 -0.79 -15.09 -9.16
CA ILE A 154 -1.79 -14.03 -9.21
C ILE A 154 -1.76 -13.30 -7.87
N PRO A 155 -1.16 -12.11 -7.80
CA PRO A 155 -1.13 -11.35 -6.57
C PRO A 155 -2.54 -10.90 -6.19
N PHE A 156 -2.87 -10.92 -4.90
CA PHE A 156 -4.16 -10.48 -4.38
C PHE A 156 -4.00 -9.85 -3.00
N ILE A 157 -4.95 -8.99 -2.64
CA ILE A 157 -5.05 -8.42 -1.29
C ILE A 157 -6.27 -9.00 -0.57
N SER A 158 -6.11 -9.34 0.71
CA SER A 158 -7.24 -9.79 1.52
C SER A 158 -8.07 -8.60 2.01
N ILE A 159 -9.35 -8.84 2.35
CA ILE A 159 -10.22 -7.77 2.88
C ILE A 159 -9.65 -7.20 4.17
N SER A 160 -9.11 -8.05 5.06
CA SER A 160 -8.53 -7.61 6.33
C SER A 160 -7.32 -6.70 6.12
N ASP A 161 -6.44 -7.04 5.18
CA ASP A 161 -5.27 -6.23 4.86
C ASP A 161 -5.68 -4.91 4.20
N ALA A 162 -6.63 -4.94 3.25
CA ALA A 162 -7.18 -3.74 2.63
C ALA A 162 -7.80 -2.81 3.68
N LYS A 163 -8.61 -3.35 4.60
CA LYS A 163 -9.22 -2.61 5.70
C LYS A 163 -8.15 -1.99 6.62
N LYS A 164 -7.09 -2.74 6.92
CA LYS A 164 -5.96 -2.28 7.73
C LYS A 164 -5.27 -1.07 7.09
N VAL A 165 -4.92 -1.15 5.81
CA VAL A 165 -4.27 -0.04 5.07
C VAL A 165 -5.14 1.22 5.09
N ILE A 166 -6.45 1.08 4.85
CA ILE A 166 -7.37 2.22 4.84
C ILE A 166 -7.49 2.83 6.25
N ASN A 167 -7.62 2.00 7.28
CA ASN A 167 -7.72 2.46 8.67
C ASN A 167 -6.44 3.16 9.14
N GLU A 168 -5.27 2.62 8.84
CA GLU A 168 -3.98 3.26 9.15
C GLU A 168 -3.88 4.63 8.45
N ALA A 169 -4.33 4.73 7.20
CA ALA A 169 -4.32 5.98 6.47
C ALA A 169 -5.30 7.02 7.06
N LEU A 170 -6.43 6.58 7.60
CA LEU A 170 -7.39 7.45 8.30
C LEU A 170 -6.84 7.92 9.65
N GLN A 171 -6.18 7.05 10.41
CA GLN A 171 -5.58 7.39 11.71
C GLN A 171 -4.40 8.35 11.57
N ASN A 172 -3.56 8.16 10.54
CA ASN A 172 -2.35 8.95 10.35
C ASN A 172 -2.59 10.34 9.76
N ASN A 173 -3.77 10.60 9.19
CA ASN A 173 -4.05 11.88 8.54
C ASN A 173 -4.90 12.78 9.44
N GLN A 174 -4.36 13.95 9.81
CA GLN A 174 -5.18 15.05 10.33
C GLN A 174 -6.22 15.45 9.27
N GLU A 175 -7.49 15.53 9.68
CA GLU A 175 -8.64 15.74 8.77
C GLU A 175 -8.49 16.97 7.86
N LYS A 176 -7.95 18.08 8.40
CA LYS A 176 -7.72 19.32 7.65
C LYS A 176 -6.64 19.16 6.56
N GLN A 177 -5.53 18.52 6.89
CA GLN A 177 -4.43 18.25 5.94
C GLN A 177 -4.89 17.29 4.84
N TRP A 178 -5.75 16.33 5.19
CA TRP A 178 -6.33 15.38 4.24
C TRP A 178 -7.19 16.07 3.18
N LYS A 179 -8.15 16.92 3.60
CA LYS A 179 -9.04 17.65 2.68
C LYS A 179 -8.24 18.44 1.64
N MET A 180 -7.21 19.16 2.07
CA MET A 180 -6.33 19.93 1.17
C MET A 180 -5.56 19.03 0.19
N LYS A 181 -5.08 17.86 0.62
CA LYS A 181 -4.38 16.90 -0.26
C LYS A 181 -5.33 16.34 -1.32
N VAL A 182 -6.56 15.99 -0.95
CA VAL A 182 -7.58 15.49 -1.89
C VAL A 182 -7.89 16.53 -2.97
N GLU A 183 -8.11 17.79 -2.59
CA GLU A 183 -8.38 18.86 -3.55
C GLU A 183 -7.22 19.07 -4.53
N LYS A 184 -5.97 19.05 -4.05
CA LYS A 184 -4.79 19.13 -4.92
C LYS A 184 -4.71 17.94 -5.87
N LEU A 185 -4.95 16.73 -5.38
CA LEU A 185 -4.90 15.51 -6.18
C LEU A 185 -5.99 15.50 -7.27
N LYS A 186 -7.19 16.02 -6.98
CA LYS A 186 -8.25 16.23 -7.99
C LYS A 186 -7.77 17.13 -9.13
N LYS A 187 -7.14 18.26 -8.81
CA LYS A 187 -6.60 19.20 -9.82
C LYS A 187 -5.50 18.56 -10.66
N ILE A 188 -4.60 17.79 -10.02
CA ILE A 188 -3.52 17.07 -10.71
C ILE A 188 -4.09 16.05 -11.69
N ASN A 189 -5.06 15.23 -11.27
CA ASN A 189 -5.67 14.24 -12.14
C ASN A 189 -6.39 14.89 -13.35
N ALA A 190 -7.12 15.99 -13.12
CA ALA A 190 -7.76 16.71 -14.21
C ALA A 190 -6.75 17.26 -15.23
N PHE A 191 -5.60 17.74 -14.75
CA PHE A 191 -4.51 18.20 -15.62
C PHE A 191 -3.86 17.03 -16.38
N GLU A 192 -3.63 15.90 -15.70
CA GLU A 192 -3.09 14.68 -16.32
C GLU A 192 -4.01 14.18 -17.45
N ASP A 193 -5.32 14.18 -17.23
CA ASP A 193 -6.30 13.76 -18.23
C ASP A 193 -6.34 14.72 -19.43
N ASN A 194 -6.21 16.02 -19.20
CA ASN A 194 -6.10 17.01 -20.28
C ASN A 194 -4.85 16.76 -21.15
N LEU A 195 -3.69 16.50 -20.52
CA LEU A 195 -2.45 16.18 -21.24
C LEU A 195 -2.58 14.89 -22.06
N LYS A 196 -3.24 13.85 -21.53
CA LYS A 196 -3.51 12.61 -22.26
C LYS A 196 -4.39 12.85 -23.49
N GLN A 197 -5.42 13.69 -23.37
CA GLN A 197 -6.26 14.08 -24.50
C GLN A 197 -5.45 14.79 -25.58
N GLN A 198 -4.61 15.76 -25.20
CA GLN A 198 -3.73 16.46 -26.14
C GLN A 198 -2.78 15.51 -26.87
N LEU A 199 -2.15 14.58 -26.15
CA LEU A 199 -1.29 13.54 -26.76
C LEU A 199 -2.06 12.64 -27.73
N SER A 200 -3.31 12.28 -27.41
CA SER A 200 -4.18 11.52 -28.30
C SER A 200 -4.50 12.30 -29.58
N THR A 201 -4.82 13.58 -29.47
CA THR A 201 -5.08 14.46 -30.61
C THR A 201 -3.85 14.58 -31.51
N ILE A 202 -2.65 14.76 -30.93
CA ILE A 202 -1.39 14.79 -31.69
C ILE A 202 -1.18 13.46 -32.43
N LYS A 203 -1.46 12.32 -31.79
CA LYS A 203 -1.36 11.00 -32.43
C LYS A 203 -2.32 10.89 -33.61
N GLN A 204 -3.56 11.36 -33.48
CA GLN A 204 -4.54 11.36 -34.57
C GLN A 204 -4.11 12.26 -35.72
N LEU A 205 -3.58 13.45 -35.42
CA LEU A 205 -3.07 14.38 -36.42
C LEU A 205 -1.93 13.77 -37.25
N LYS A 206 -0.98 13.10 -36.59
CA LYS A 206 0.10 12.37 -37.27
C LYS A 206 -0.43 11.31 -38.23
N ILE A 207 -1.45 10.55 -37.81
CA ILE A 207 -2.06 9.52 -38.66
C ILE A 207 -2.79 10.15 -39.85
N ALA A 208 -3.48 11.27 -39.66
CA ALA A 208 -4.19 11.97 -40.74
C ALA A 208 -3.21 12.47 -41.82
N LEU A 209 -2.09 13.06 -41.40
CA LEU A 209 -1.04 13.55 -42.31
C LEU A 209 -0.39 12.43 -43.14
N LEU A 210 -0.26 11.23 -42.59
CA LEU A 210 0.31 10.08 -43.32
C LEU A 210 -0.68 9.39 -44.25
N ARG A 211 -1.99 9.69 -44.13
CA ARG A 211 -3.05 9.11 -44.96
C ARG A 211 -3.47 10.01 -46.12
N SER A 212 -3.17 11.31 -46.04
CA SER A 212 -3.25 12.27 -47.15
C SER A 212 -2.08 12.08 -48.12
#